data_AF-A0A3D3MST8-F1
#
_entry.id   AF-A0A3D3MST8-F1
#
_cell.length_a   1.000
_cell.length_b   1.000
_cell.length_c   1.000
_cell.angle_alpha   90.00
_cell.angle_beta   90.00
_cell.angle_gamma   90.00
#
_symmetry.space_group_name_H-M   'P 1'
#
loop_
_entity.id
_entity.type
_entity.pdbx_description
1 polymer ?
#
loop_
_entity_poly.entity_id
_entity_poly.type
_entity_poly.pdbx_seq_one_letter_code
_entity_poly.pdbx_strand_id
1 'polypeptide(L)'
;MVMMAQQSSDPYVIQFEGAQDKLEYQMAIQFKNAMVSGILVLKKDDAGNMRGTMMNEFGISGMNFIVSGDRRKVSLVSVMPKMNKWYIRKVIKGDLKYLFSSARSRLGQDYKKRRIELSDSGEIILKNLKYHHYYQIRSLNEQ
;
A
#
# COMPACT_ATOMS: atom_id res chain seq x y z
N MET A 1 40.71 8.27 -4.27
CA MET A 1 39.73 9.07 -5.01
C MET A 1 38.45 8.25 -5.06
N VAL A 2 37.42 8.68 -4.31
CA VAL A 2 36.18 7.92 -4.07
C VAL A 2 35.17 8.29 -5.14
N MET A 3 34.54 7.30 -5.76
CA MET A 3 33.22 7.46 -6.38
C MET A 3 32.33 6.31 -5.92
N MET A 4 31.49 6.59 -4.93
CA MET A 4 30.34 5.77 -4.59
C MET A 4 29.21 6.16 -5.55
N ALA A 5 28.79 5.23 -6.42
CA ALA A 5 27.54 5.37 -7.14
C ALA A 5 26.39 5.26 -6.14
N GLN A 6 25.70 6.37 -5.87
CA GLN A 6 24.43 6.35 -5.14
C GLN A 6 23.38 5.65 -6.01
N GLN A 7 23.24 4.33 -5.88
CA GLN A 7 21.97 3.68 -6.19
C GLN A 7 20.99 4.05 -5.08
N SER A 8 20.25 5.14 -5.26
CA SER A 8 19.09 5.43 -4.43
C SER A 8 17.98 4.44 -4.79
N SER A 9 18.11 3.19 -4.34
CA SER A 9 17.01 2.25 -4.33
C SER A 9 15.95 2.82 -3.39
N ASP A 10 14.71 2.94 -3.88
CA ASP A 10 13.59 3.39 -3.07
C ASP A 10 13.55 2.53 -1.78
N PRO A 11 13.83 3.11 -0.58
CA PRO A 11 14.03 2.31 0.62
C PRO A 11 12.72 1.72 1.13
N TYR A 12 11.59 2.13 0.57
CA TYR A 12 10.26 1.70 0.98
C TYR A 12 9.93 0.30 0.46
N VAL A 13 8.97 -0.35 1.12
CA VAL A 13 8.50 -1.68 0.73
C VAL A 13 7.76 -1.65 -0.62
N ILE A 14 6.93 -0.62 -0.84
CA ILE A 14 6.32 -0.34 -2.15
C ILE A 14 7.27 0.59 -2.90
N GLN A 15 7.87 0.10 -3.99
CA GLN A 15 8.89 0.80 -4.75
C GLN A 15 8.34 1.23 -6.12
N PHE A 16 8.63 2.47 -6.51
CA PHE A 16 8.50 2.90 -7.91
C PHE A 16 9.90 2.86 -8.52
N GLU A 17 10.17 1.89 -9.39
CA GLU A 17 11.48 1.76 -10.02
C GLU A 17 11.60 2.68 -11.24
N GLY A 18 12.63 3.53 -11.25
CA GLY A 18 13.03 4.32 -12.43
C GLY A 18 11.88 5.08 -13.11
N ALA A 19 11.60 4.72 -14.36
CA ALA A 19 10.62 5.34 -15.25
C ALA A 19 9.21 4.71 -15.17
N GLN A 20 8.90 3.87 -14.17
CA GLN A 20 7.54 3.36 -14.01
C GLN A 20 6.58 4.48 -13.61
N ASP A 21 5.66 4.82 -14.51
CA ASP A 21 4.57 5.76 -14.22
C ASP A 21 3.38 5.09 -13.51
N LYS A 22 3.35 3.75 -13.52
CA LYS A 22 2.24 2.94 -13.01
C LYS A 22 2.75 1.65 -12.35
N LEU A 23 2.20 1.34 -11.18
CA LEU A 23 2.34 0.03 -10.52
C LEU A 23 0.96 -0.62 -10.42
N GLU A 24 0.92 -1.92 -10.68
CA GLU A 24 -0.29 -2.72 -10.54
C GLU A 24 -0.05 -3.87 -9.58
N TYR A 25 -0.98 -4.02 -8.65
CA TYR A 25 -0.95 -5.07 -7.65
C TYR A 25 -2.30 -5.76 -7.60
N GLN A 26 -2.29 -7.06 -7.33
CA GLN A 26 -3.44 -7.70 -6.72
C GLN A 26 -3.42 -7.37 -5.23
N MET A 27 -4.53 -6.89 -4.70
CA MET A 27 -4.67 -6.52 -3.30
C MET A 27 -5.89 -7.19 -2.69
N ALA A 28 -5.71 -7.84 -1.54
CA ALA A 28 -6.78 -8.34 -0.70
C ALA A 28 -6.71 -7.68 0.68
N ILE A 29 -7.86 -7.25 1.19
CA ILE A 29 -8.01 -6.68 2.53
C ILE A 29 -9.00 -7.56 3.28
N GLN A 30 -8.53 -8.21 4.33
CA GLN A 30 -9.35 -9.03 5.21
C GLN A 30 -9.64 -8.26 6.50
N PHE A 31 -10.93 -8.15 6.80
CA PHE A 31 -11.50 -7.68 8.06
C PHE A 31 -12.12 -8.87 8.80
N LYS A 32 -12.45 -8.70 10.09
CA LYS A 32 -13.00 -9.77 10.94
C LYS A 32 -14.14 -10.59 10.28
N ASN A 33 -15.06 -9.93 9.58
CA ASN A 33 -16.25 -10.56 8.97
C ASN A 33 -16.41 -10.22 7.47
N ALA A 34 -15.36 -9.74 6.80
CA ALA A 34 -15.45 -9.33 5.40
C ALA A 34 -14.10 -9.40 4.71
N MET A 35 -14.10 -9.68 3.42
CA MET A 35 -12.92 -9.58 2.56
C MET A 35 -13.25 -8.68 1.38
N VAL A 36 -12.31 -7.81 1.01
CA VAL A 36 -12.37 -6.99 -0.20
C VAL A 36 -11.11 -7.27 -1.00
N SER A 37 -11.27 -7.81 -2.20
CA SER A 37 -10.18 -8.12 -3.12
C SER A 37 -10.33 -7.33 -4.41
N GLY A 38 -9.22 -7.14 -5.12
CA GLY A 38 -9.23 -6.48 -6.41
C GLY A 38 -7.84 -6.10 -6.90
N ILE A 39 -7.83 -5.26 -7.93
CA ILE A 39 -6.62 -4.67 -8.50
C ILE A 39 -6.39 -3.31 -7.84
N LEU A 40 -5.20 -3.11 -7.29
CA LEU A 40 -4.69 -1.81 -6.87
C LEU A 40 -3.79 -1.26 -7.97
N VAL A 41 -4.18 -0.13 -8.54
CA VAL A 41 -3.35 0.65 -9.47
C VAL A 41 -2.80 1.86 -8.74
N LEU A 42 -1.49 2.07 -8.80
CA LEU A 42 -0.82 3.26 -8.30
C LEU A 42 -0.20 4.03 -9.46
N LYS A 43 -0.39 5.36 -9.48
CA LYS A 43 0.31 6.26 -10.40
C LYS A 43 0.89 7.44 -9.64
N LYS A 44 2.04 7.94 -10.07
CA LYS A 44 2.56 9.22 -9.59
C LYS A 44 1.90 10.36 -10.37
N ASP A 45 1.58 11.45 -9.69
CA ASP A 45 1.22 12.72 -10.33
C ASP A 45 2.44 13.64 -10.45
N ASP A 46 2.31 14.74 -11.20
CA ASP A 46 3.39 15.69 -11.49
C ASP A 46 3.96 16.35 -10.21
N ALA A 47 3.18 16.36 -9.13
CA ALA A 47 3.61 16.85 -7.82
C ALA A 47 4.31 15.76 -6.97
N GLY A 48 4.55 14.58 -7.55
CA GLY A 48 5.21 13.45 -6.92
C GLY A 48 4.32 12.66 -5.95
N ASN A 49 3.02 12.95 -5.86
CA ASN A 49 2.11 12.19 -4.99
C ASN A 49 1.70 10.90 -5.69
N MET A 50 1.45 9.85 -4.90
CA MET A 50 0.94 8.59 -5.43
C MET A 50 -0.58 8.56 -5.31
N ARG A 51 -1.26 8.42 -6.44
CA ARG A 51 -2.71 8.22 -6.53
C ARG A 51 -2.98 6.74 -6.68
N GLY A 52 -3.70 6.18 -5.71
CA GLY A 52 -4.07 4.78 -5.67
C GLY A 52 -5.56 4.58 -5.87
N THR A 53 -5.91 3.63 -6.74
CA THR A 53 -7.27 3.17 -6.97
C THR A 53 -7.32 1.67 -6.79
N MET A 54 -8.12 1.20 -5.84
CA MET A 54 -8.47 -0.21 -5.68
C MET A 54 -9.84 -0.46 -6.30
N MET A 55 -9.92 -1.40 -7.24
CA MET A 55 -11.14 -1.78 -7.95
C MET A 55 -11.33 -3.30 -7.93
N ASN A 56 -12.58 -3.76 -7.89
CA ASN A 56 -12.88 -5.19 -7.97
C ASN A 56 -12.74 -5.73 -9.40
N GLU A 57 -13.07 -7.01 -9.63
CA GLU A 57 -12.93 -7.66 -10.95
C GLU A 57 -13.82 -7.04 -12.05
N PHE A 58 -14.84 -6.27 -11.68
CA PHE A 58 -15.76 -5.60 -12.60
C PHE A 58 -15.37 -4.14 -12.88
N GLY A 59 -14.18 -3.70 -12.44
CA GLY A 59 -13.72 -2.32 -12.58
C GLY A 59 -14.45 -1.31 -11.68
N ILE A 60 -15.30 -1.78 -10.75
CA ILE A 60 -15.99 -0.92 -9.79
C ILE A 60 -14.97 -0.49 -8.73
N SER A 61 -14.74 0.82 -8.64
CA SER A 61 -13.84 1.40 -7.63
C SER A 61 -14.37 1.14 -6.22
N GLY A 62 -13.53 0.48 -5.42
CA GLY A 62 -13.78 0.21 -4.01
C GLY A 62 -13.16 1.24 -3.08
N MET A 63 -12.02 1.81 -3.46
CA MET A 63 -11.33 2.82 -2.67
C MET A 63 -10.34 3.62 -3.51
N ASN A 64 -10.39 4.95 -3.43
CA ASN A 64 -9.39 5.85 -3.98
C ASN A 64 -8.65 6.57 -2.85
N PHE A 65 -7.34 6.71 -2.98
CA PHE A 65 -6.52 7.39 -1.99
C PHE A 65 -5.34 8.11 -2.64
N ILE A 66 -4.77 9.04 -1.87
CA ILE A 66 -3.57 9.79 -2.25
C ILE A 66 -2.55 9.62 -1.13
N VAL A 67 -1.33 9.28 -1.49
CA VAL A 67 -0.15 9.28 -0.63
C VAL A 67 0.71 10.47 -1.02
N SER A 68 1.12 11.29 -0.06
CA SER A 68 2.04 12.40 -0.33
C SER A 68 3.38 11.90 -0.87
N GLY A 69 4.08 12.72 -1.65
CA GLY A 69 5.40 12.35 -2.20
C GLY A 69 6.44 11.97 -1.14
N ASP A 70 6.38 12.58 0.05
CA ASP A 70 7.20 12.21 1.22
C ASP A 70 6.73 10.93 1.95
N ARG A 71 5.64 10.32 1.49
CA ARG A 71 4.95 9.14 2.06
C ARG A 71 4.45 9.30 3.50
N ARG A 72 4.47 10.51 4.07
CA ARG A 72 4.07 10.76 5.47
C ARG A 72 2.57 10.95 5.67
N LYS A 73 1.83 11.27 4.61
CA LYS A 73 0.38 11.53 4.66
C LYS A 73 -0.36 10.64 3.67
N VAL A 74 -1.53 10.18 4.10
CA VAL A 74 -2.49 9.46 3.27
C VAL A 74 -3.85 10.11 3.41
N SER A 75 -4.54 10.31 2.30
CA SER A 75 -5.91 10.83 2.24
C SER A 75 -6.78 9.82 1.51
N LEU A 76 -7.88 9.40 2.14
CA LEU A 76 -8.91 8.59 1.48
C LEU A 76 -9.85 9.52 0.74
N VAL A 77 -9.83 9.47 -0.59
CA VAL A 77 -10.64 10.31 -1.48
C VAL A 77 -12.06 9.76 -1.57
N SER A 78 -12.19 8.46 -1.83
CA SER A 78 -13.48 7.77 -1.87
C SER A 78 -13.32 6.36 -1.33
N VAL A 79 -14.40 5.83 -0.77
CA VAL A 79 -14.46 4.48 -0.21
C VAL A 79 -15.88 3.97 -0.45
N MET A 80 -16.03 2.72 -0.89
CA MET A 80 -17.34 2.11 -1.10
C MET A 80 -18.19 2.16 0.19
N PRO A 81 -19.54 2.25 0.09
CA PRO A 81 -20.40 2.41 1.26
C PRO A 81 -20.18 1.38 2.38
N LYS A 82 -19.92 0.11 2.02
CA LYS A 82 -19.64 -0.97 2.98
C LYS A 82 -18.39 -0.72 3.84
N MET A 83 -17.42 0.03 3.32
CA MET A 83 -16.19 0.43 4.01
C MET A 83 -16.23 1.89 4.52
N ASN A 84 -17.29 2.65 4.22
CA ASN A 84 -17.47 4.06 4.60
C ASN A 84 -17.99 4.25 6.05
N LYS A 85 -17.65 3.35 6.96
CA LYS A 85 -17.82 3.60 8.40
C LYS A 85 -16.62 4.42 8.89
N TRP A 86 -16.86 5.48 9.67
CA TRP A 86 -15.82 6.42 10.09
C TRP A 86 -14.60 5.72 10.73
N TYR A 87 -14.83 4.69 11.54
CA TYR A 87 -13.77 3.95 12.21
C TYR A 87 -12.98 3.09 11.23
N ILE A 88 -13.64 2.47 10.25
CA ILE A 88 -12.98 1.69 9.18
C ILE A 88 -12.07 2.61 8.38
N ARG A 89 -12.57 3.77 7.96
CA ARG A 89 -11.77 4.79 7.25
C ARG A 89 -10.54 5.22 8.04
N LYS A 90 -10.70 5.47 9.34
CA LYS A 90 -9.58 5.86 10.21
C LYS A 90 -8.51 4.77 10.31
N VAL A 91 -8.93 3.51 10.43
CA VAL A 91 -8.01 2.37 10.50
C VAL A 91 -7.30 2.15 9.16
N ILE A 92 -8.05 2.07 8.05
CA ILE A 92 -7.48 1.89 6.70
C ILE A 92 -6.49 3.00 6.37
N LYS A 93 -6.84 4.27 6.63
CA LYS A 93 -5.92 5.40 6.42
C LYS A 93 -4.61 5.22 7.21
N GLY A 94 -4.69 4.76 8.46
CA GLY A 94 -3.51 4.49 9.28
C GLY A 94 -2.68 3.30 8.77
N ASP A 95 -3.35 2.27 8.26
CA ASP A 95 -2.73 1.06 7.72
C ASP A 95 -2.01 1.36 6.40
N LEU A 96 -2.68 2.05 5.45
CA LEU A 96 -2.07 2.52 4.22
C LEU A 96 -0.90 3.46 4.50
N LYS A 97 -1.05 4.41 5.44
CA LYS A 97 0.08 5.26 5.84
C LYS A 97 1.28 4.43 6.29
N TYR A 98 1.06 3.39 7.08
CA TYR A 98 2.15 2.52 7.52
C TYR A 98 2.74 1.72 6.36
N LEU A 99 1.91 1.13 5.50
CA LEU A 99 2.33 0.41 4.29
C LEU A 99 3.28 1.24 3.43
N PHE A 100 2.86 2.45 3.04
CA PHE A 100 3.59 3.27 2.08
C PHE A 100 4.82 3.96 2.65
N SER A 101 4.88 4.16 3.97
CA SER A 101 6.02 4.82 4.66
C SER A 101 7.01 3.86 5.30
N SER A 102 6.77 2.55 5.24
CA SER A 102 7.66 1.57 5.84
C SER A 102 8.84 1.28 4.92
N ALA A 103 10.04 1.43 5.47
CA ALA A 103 11.27 1.02 4.82
C ALA A 103 11.45 -0.50 4.90
N ARG A 104 12.19 -1.09 3.95
CA ARG A 104 12.54 -2.53 3.96
C ARG A 104 13.31 -2.94 5.23
N SER A 105 14.09 -2.03 5.81
CA SER A 105 14.76 -2.27 7.10
C SER A 105 13.82 -2.53 8.27
N ARG A 106 12.52 -2.21 8.13
CA ARG A 106 11.49 -2.46 9.15
C ARG A 106 10.69 -3.74 8.92
N LEU A 107 11.02 -4.53 7.90
CA LEU A 107 10.35 -5.81 7.67
C LEU A 107 10.52 -6.73 8.90
N GLY A 108 9.44 -7.42 9.26
CA GLY A 108 9.37 -8.29 10.43
C GLY A 108 9.28 -7.59 11.78
N GLN A 109 9.37 -6.24 11.83
CA GLN A 109 9.29 -5.48 13.08
C GLN A 109 7.87 -4.97 13.36
N ASP A 110 7.50 -5.02 14.64
CA ASP A 110 6.25 -4.44 15.14
C ASP A 110 6.41 -2.94 15.37
N TYR A 111 5.53 -2.13 14.77
CA TYR A 111 5.44 -0.71 15.05
C TYR A 111 3.98 -0.28 15.20
N LYS A 112 3.65 0.32 16.36
CA LYS A 112 2.28 0.78 16.68
C LYS A 112 1.19 -0.26 16.37
N LYS A 113 1.45 -1.52 16.75
CA LYS A 113 0.58 -2.68 16.52
C LYS A 113 0.35 -3.00 15.03
N ARG A 114 1.34 -2.71 14.18
CA ARG A 114 1.37 -3.12 12.78
C ARG A 114 2.69 -3.78 12.45
N ARG A 115 2.68 -4.73 11.53
CA ARG A 115 3.86 -5.45 11.05
C ARG A 115 3.75 -5.65 9.55
N ILE A 116 4.86 -5.47 8.84
CA ILE A 116 4.96 -5.81 7.42
C ILE A 116 5.95 -6.96 7.28
N GLU A 117 5.56 -7.94 6.49
CA GLU A 117 6.36 -9.10 6.13
C GLU A 117 6.39 -9.21 4.60
N LEU A 118 7.45 -9.84 4.09
CA LEU A 118 7.48 -10.34 2.72
C LEU A 118 7.30 -11.86 2.80
N SER A 119 6.39 -12.41 2.00
CA SER A 119 6.31 -13.85 1.82
C SER A 119 7.47 -14.35 0.96
N ASP A 120 7.72 -15.66 1.00
CA ASP A 120 8.70 -16.32 0.13
C ASP A 120 8.37 -16.16 -1.36
N SER A 121 7.08 -15.94 -1.68
CA SER A 121 6.57 -15.66 -3.03
C SER A 121 6.66 -14.19 -3.44
N GLY A 122 7.25 -13.31 -2.62
CA GLY A 122 7.41 -11.89 -2.92
C GLY A 122 6.17 -11.03 -2.61
N GLU A 123 5.15 -11.58 -1.97
CA GLU A 123 3.96 -10.82 -1.56
C GLU A 123 4.23 -9.99 -0.32
N ILE A 124 3.71 -8.77 -0.31
CA ILE A 124 3.77 -7.89 0.85
C ILE A 124 2.55 -8.17 1.73
N ILE A 125 2.80 -8.56 2.98
CA ILE A 125 1.77 -8.84 3.97
C ILE A 125 1.83 -7.78 5.06
N LEU A 126 0.78 -6.96 5.18
CA LEU A 126 0.60 -6.04 6.30
C LEU A 126 -0.43 -6.60 7.27
N LYS A 127 -0.02 -6.72 8.54
CA LYS A 127 -0.87 -7.15 9.65
C LYS A 127 -1.14 -5.97 10.58
N ASN A 128 -2.41 -5.65 10.82
CA ASN A 128 -2.83 -4.78 11.92
C ASN A 128 -3.19 -5.64 13.13
N LEU A 129 -2.27 -5.74 14.08
CA LEU A 129 -2.36 -6.61 15.26
C LEU A 129 -3.41 -6.14 16.27
N LYS A 130 -3.87 -4.88 16.20
CA LYS A 130 -4.89 -4.33 17.10
C LYS A 130 -6.32 -4.68 16.64
N TYR A 131 -6.56 -4.60 15.34
CA TYR A 131 -7.91 -4.78 14.76
C TYR A 131 -8.05 -6.07 13.97
N HIS A 132 -6.99 -6.88 13.89
CA HIS A 132 -6.93 -8.12 13.12
C HIS A 132 -7.33 -7.91 11.65
N HIS A 133 -6.83 -6.82 11.06
CA HIS A 133 -6.93 -6.59 9.62
C HIS A 133 -5.67 -7.07 8.93
N TYR A 134 -5.84 -7.68 7.76
CA TYR A 134 -4.73 -8.22 6.97
C TYR A 134 -4.81 -7.67 5.56
N TYR A 135 -3.66 -7.27 5.02
CA TYR A 135 -3.52 -6.82 3.66
C TYR A 135 -2.48 -7.69 2.98
N GLN A 136 -2.86 -8.30 1.86
CA GLN A 136 -1.96 -9.09 1.02
C GLN A 136 -1.85 -8.37 -0.32
N ILE A 137 -0.63 -8.08 -0.74
CA ILE A 137 -0.34 -7.26 -1.92
C ILE A 137 0.69 -8.02 -2.76
N ARG A 138 0.31 -8.39 -3.98
CA ARG A 138 1.15 -9.10 -4.93
C ARG A 138 1.35 -8.25 -6.18
N SER A 139 2.59 -8.06 -6.61
CA SER A 139 2.89 -7.34 -7.86
C SER A 139 2.29 -8.09 -9.05
N LEU A 140 1.66 -7.37 -9.99
CA LEU A 140 1.21 -7.91 -11.26
C LEU A 140 2.20 -7.62 -12.40
N ASN A 141 3.22 -6.79 -12.16
CA ASN A 141 4.17 -6.32 -13.17
C ASN A 141 5.35 -7.28 -13.40
N GLU A 142 5.24 -8.57 -13.06
CA GLU A 142 6.22 -9.61 -13.40
C GLU A 142 5.70 -10.44 -14.58
N GLN A 143 5.88 -9.90 -15.79
CA GLN A 143 6.00 -10.67 -17.05
C GLN A 143 7.20 -10.17 -17.83
#